data_AF-A0A2G8E7T9-F1
#
_entry.id   AF-A0A2G8E7T9-F1
#
_cell.length_a   1.000
_cell.length_b   1.000
_cell.length_c   1.000
_cell.angle_alpha   90.00
_cell.angle_beta   90.00
_cell.angle_gamma   90.00
#
_symmetry.space_group_name_H-M   'P 1'
#
loop_
_entity.id
_entity.type
_entity.pdbx_description
1 polymer ?
#
loop_
_entity_poly.entity_id
_entity_poly.type
_entity_poly.pdbx_seq_one_letter_code
_entity_poly.pdbx_strand_id
1 'polypeptide(L)'
;MPIYVYSTLSNDQNYALEAGGTVFIAGKANIMTKQMYTPRGRVTDITDEQYVLLRKNHVFQLHEKNGFIAVEEIKADPEKVATNMEASDLSAPDTPESLEAENKEVPKNNKKGK
;
A
#
# COMPACT_ATOMS: atom_id res chain seq x y z
N MET A 1 17.95 -14.52 -2.13
CA MET A 1 17.15 -14.25 -3.34
C MET A 1 16.49 -12.89 -3.20
N PRO A 2 16.16 -12.17 -4.29
CA PRO A 2 15.42 -10.92 -4.19
C PRO A 2 13.98 -11.20 -3.75
N ILE A 3 13.48 -10.39 -2.82
CA ILE A 3 12.09 -10.40 -2.37
C ILE A 3 11.46 -9.07 -2.80
N TYR A 4 10.27 -9.14 -3.36
CA TYR A 4 9.53 -8.00 -3.87
C TYR A 4 8.47 -7.59 -2.85
N VAL A 5 8.65 -6.40 -2.27
CA VAL A 5 7.69 -5.82 -1.32
C VAL A 5 6.86 -4.78 -2.05
N TYR A 6 5.57 -5.05 -2.15
CA TYR A 6 4.55 -4.16 -2.69
C TYR A 6 3.91 -3.35 -1.56
N SER A 7 3.73 -2.06 -1.78
CA SER A 7 3.17 -1.12 -0.79
C SER A 7 2.14 -0.22 -1.44
N THR A 8 0.98 -0.09 -0.80
CA THR A 8 -0.07 0.91 -1.10
C THR A 8 -0.01 2.12 -0.16
N LEU A 9 1.04 2.23 0.67
CA LEU A 9 1.22 3.36 1.59
C LEU A 9 1.67 4.63 0.84
N SER A 10 1.03 5.75 1.19
CA SER A 10 1.37 7.07 0.65
C SER A 10 2.72 7.58 1.17
N ASN A 11 3.10 7.24 2.40
CA ASN A 11 4.36 7.67 2.98
C ASN A 11 5.48 6.64 2.76
N ASP A 12 6.70 7.12 2.54
CA ASP A 12 7.88 6.27 2.56
C ASP A 12 8.11 5.71 3.98
N GLN A 13 8.47 4.44 4.09
CA GLN A 13 8.63 3.76 5.38
C GLN A 13 10.08 3.35 5.59
N ASN A 14 10.61 3.69 6.77
CA ASN A 14 11.91 3.23 7.25
C ASN A 14 11.69 2.38 8.49
N TYR A 15 11.68 1.06 8.32
CA TYR A 15 11.46 0.14 9.42
C TYR A 15 12.75 -0.06 10.22
N ALA A 16 12.71 0.26 11.50
CA ALA A 16 13.82 0.00 12.41
C ALA A 16 14.00 -1.52 12.63
N LEU A 17 15.24 -1.99 12.58
CA LEU A 17 15.59 -3.38 12.84
C LEU A 17 16.09 -3.55 14.28
N GLU A 18 15.81 -4.70 14.90
CA GLU A 18 16.28 -5.02 16.26
C GLU A 18 17.81 -5.06 16.37
N ALA A 19 18.51 -5.48 15.31
CA ALA A 19 19.97 -5.54 15.25
C ALA A 19 20.64 -4.17 15.02
N GLY A 20 19.85 -3.08 14.98
CA GLY A 20 20.30 -1.76 14.55
C GLY A 20 20.19 -1.57 13.03
N GLY A 21 19.95 -0.33 12.61
CA GLY A 21 19.73 0.02 11.20
C GLY A 21 18.25 0.07 10.80
N THR A 22 18.01 0.40 9.54
CA THR A 22 16.66 0.54 8.97
C THR A 22 16.56 -0.09 7.60
N VAL A 23 15.40 -0.68 7.28
CA VAL A 23 15.05 -1.10 5.92
C VAL A 23 14.09 -0.08 5.32
N PHE A 24 14.47 0.46 4.16
CA PHE A 24 13.64 1.39 3.41
C PHE A 24 12.67 0.61 2.51
N ILE A 25 11.39 0.93 2.61
CA ILE A 25 10.35 0.48 1.68
C ILE A 25 9.73 1.73 1.06
N ALA A 26 9.75 1.81 -0.26
CA ALA A 26 9.19 2.92 -1.00
C ALA A 26 7.67 2.96 -0.81
N GLY A 27 7.17 4.10 -0.34
CA GLY A 27 5.76 4.44 -0.41
C GLY A 27 5.51 5.32 -1.63
N LYS A 28 4.60 6.29 -1.47
CA LYS A 28 4.09 7.18 -2.53
C LYS A 28 3.16 6.49 -3.51
N ALA A 29 2.48 5.44 -3.07
CA ALA A 29 1.23 5.05 -3.70
C ALA A 29 0.24 6.22 -3.61
N ASN A 30 -0.61 6.37 -4.63
CA ASN A 30 -1.61 7.44 -4.72
C ASN A 30 -1.04 8.88 -4.70
N ILE A 31 0.28 9.06 -4.88
CA ILE A 31 0.93 10.36 -5.03
C ILE A 31 1.37 10.57 -6.48
N MET A 32 1.03 11.73 -7.05
CA MET A 32 1.39 12.07 -8.43
C MET A 32 2.91 12.12 -8.60
N THR A 33 3.40 11.41 -9.61
CA THR A 33 4.83 11.40 -9.97
C THR A 33 5.19 12.62 -10.82
N LYS A 34 6.49 12.86 -11.01
CA LYS A 34 6.98 13.92 -11.92
C LYS A 34 6.56 13.69 -13.38
N GLN A 35 6.24 12.46 -13.74
CA GLN A 35 5.75 12.05 -15.06
C GLN A 35 4.22 12.15 -15.18
N MET A 36 3.55 12.83 -14.23
CA MET A 36 2.12 13.14 -14.25
C MET A 36 1.20 11.90 -14.28
N TYR A 37 1.67 10.77 -13.76
CA TYR A 37 0.83 9.61 -13.46
C TYR A 37 0.88 9.30 -11.96
N THR A 38 -0.23 8.76 -11.44
CA THR A 38 -0.37 8.38 -10.03
C THR A 38 -0.37 6.86 -9.92
N PRO A 39 0.72 6.23 -9.46
CA PRO A 39 0.78 4.79 -9.28
C PRO A 39 -0.13 4.34 -8.12
N ARG A 40 -0.83 3.23 -8.28
CA ARG A 40 -1.65 2.63 -7.21
C ARG A 40 -0.78 1.90 -6.18
N GLY A 41 0.36 1.37 -6.60
CA GLY A 41 1.28 0.64 -5.75
C GLY A 41 2.73 0.90 -6.08
N ARG A 42 3.62 0.61 -5.14
CA ARG A 42 5.06 0.71 -5.33
C ARG A 42 5.73 -0.58 -4.92
N VAL A 43 6.73 -0.98 -5.70
CA VAL A 43 7.54 -2.16 -5.42
C VAL A 43 8.92 -1.73 -4.94
N THR A 44 9.42 -2.42 -3.92
CA THR A 44 10.79 -2.29 -3.41
C THR A 44 11.44 -3.67 -3.39
N ASP A 45 12.61 -3.78 -3.98
CA ASP A 45 13.38 -5.01 -4.01
C ASP A 45 14.28 -5.06 -2.75
N ILE A 46 14.15 -6.09 -1.93
CA ILE A 46 14.96 -6.31 -0.72
C ILE A 46 15.64 -7.68 -0.76
N THR A 47 16.62 -7.88 0.12
CA THR A 47 17.25 -9.19 0.29
C THR A 47 16.45 -10.07 1.24
N ASP A 48 16.59 -11.39 1.10
CA ASP A 48 16.01 -12.37 2.02
C ASP A 48 16.43 -12.12 3.49
N GLU A 49 17.70 -11.79 3.72
CA GLU A 49 18.21 -11.42 5.04
C GLU A 49 17.49 -10.21 5.64
N GLN A 50 17.25 -9.17 4.82
CA GLN A 50 16.48 -7.99 5.24
C GLN A 50 15.03 -8.37 5.54
N TYR A 51 14.42 -9.24 4.74
CA TYR A 51 13.05 -9.69 4.97
C TYR A 51 12.89 -10.48 6.28
N VAL A 52 13.84 -11.35 6.61
CA VAL A 52 13.83 -12.11 7.88
C VAL A 52 13.88 -11.16 9.08
N LEU A 53 14.68 -10.09 9.00
CA LEU A 53 14.73 -9.07 10.05
C LEU A 53 13.48 -8.20 10.07
N LEU A 54 12.96 -7.84 8.90
CA LEU A 54 11.77 -7.01 8.73
C LEU A 54 10.52 -7.71 9.24
N ARG A 55 10.40 -9.02 9.05
CA ARG A 55 9.33 -9.85 9.63
C ARG A 55 9.25 -9.81 11.14
N LYS A 56 10.31 -9.44 11.85
CA LYS A 56 10.28 -9.27 13.31
C LYS A 56 9.74 -7.90 13.73
N ASN A 57 9.72 -6.93 12.83
CA ASN A 57 9.22 -5.59 13.12
C ASN A 57 7.68 -5.61 13.24
N HIS A 58 7.18 -5.20 14.40
CA HIS A 58 5.75 -5.18 14.69
C HIS A 58 4.93 -4.31 13.73
N VAL A 59 5.45 -3.13 13.36
CA VAL A 59 4.76 -2.19 12.47
C VAL A 59 4.66 -2.77 11.05
N PHE A 60 5.71 -3.43 10.59
CA PHE A 60 5.69 -4.12 9.29
C PHE A 60 4.62 -5.22 9.27
N GLN A 61 4.58 -6.07 10.30
CA GLN A 61 3.54 -7.11 10.43
C GLN A 61 2.13 -6.53 10.45
N LEU A 62 1.95 -5.37 11.10
CA LEU A 62 0.65 -4.69 11.15
C LEU A 62 0.22 -4.21 9.76
N HIS A 63 1.12 -3.59 9.00
CA HIS A 63 0.81 -3.15 7.64
C HIS A 63 0.54 -4.32 6.68
N GLU A 64 1.28 -5.42 6.81
CA GLU A 64 1.04 -6.65 6.04
C GLU A 64 -0.33 -7.25 6.39
N LYS A 65 -0.65 -7.39 7.69
CA LYS A 65 -1.93 -7.91 8.15
C LYS A 65 -3.12 -7.05 7.73
N ASN A 66 -2.94 -5.73 7.71
CA ASN A 66 -3.95 -4.78 7.27
C ASN A 66 -4.04 -4.69 5.74
N GLY A 67 -3.27 -5.48 4.98
CA GLY A 67 -3.37 -5.52 3.52
C GLY A 67 -2.69 -4.36 2.78
N PHE A 68 -1.95 -3.48 3.47
CA PHE A 68 -1.22 -2.37 2.84
C PHE A 68 0.15 -2.77 2.31
N ILE A 69 0.66 -3.93 2.73
CA ILE A 69 1.91 -4.51 2.25
C ILE A 69 1.66 -5.94 1.78
N ALA A 70 2.19 -6.27 0.61
CA ALA A 70 2.23 -7.63 0.09
C ALA A 70 3.67 -7.99 -0.26
N VAL A 71 4.05 -9.25 -0.04
CA VAL A 71 5.42 -9.73 -0.28
C VAL A 71 5.36 -10.93 -1.21
N GLU A 72 6.11 -10.86 -2.31
CA GLU A 72 6.20 -11.94 -3.28
C GLU A 72 7.66 -12.28 -3.60
N GLU A 73 7.92 -13.55 -3.90
CA GLU A 73 9.24 -14.03 -4.36
C GLU A 73 9.42 -13.88 -5.87
N ILE A 74 8.31 -13.72 -6.62
CA ILE A 74 8.29 -13.55 -8.06
C ILE A 74 7.91 -12.10 -8.37
N LYS A 75 8.60 -11.47 -9.31
CA LYS A 75 8.31 -10.10 -9.71
C LYS A 75 6.99 -10.03 -10.48
N ALA A 76 5.98 -9.43 -9.87
CA ALA A 76 4.72 -9.04 -10.49
C ALA A 76 4.64 -7.51 -10.73
N ASP A 77 3.65 -7.12 -11.53
CA ASP A 77 3.34 -5.71 -11.82
C ASP A 77 2.70 -5.04 -10.59
N PRO A 78 3.29 -3.96 -10.04
CA PRO A 78 2.79 -3.30 -8.84
C PRO A 78 1.37 -2.76 -8.96
N GLU A 79 0.92 -2.37 -10.17
CA GLU A 79 -0.45 -1.89 -10.37
C GLU A 79 -1.48 -3.02 -10.19
N LYS A 80 -1.13 -4.23 -10.62
CA LYS A 80 -2.00 -5.41 -10.48
C LYS A 80 -2.06 -5.88 -9.04
N VAL A 81 -0.90 -6.01 -8.40
CA VAL A 81 -0.82 -6.45 -6.99
C VAL A 81 -1.58 -5.46 -6.10
N ALA A 82 -1.38 -4.15 -6.30
CA ALA A 82 -2.07 -3.11 -5.54
C ALA A 82 -3.60 -3.09 -5.72
N THR A 83 -4.13 -3.65 -6.81
CA THR A 83 -5.59 -3.74 -7.01
C THR A 83 -6.24 -4.73 -6.02
N ASN A 84 -5.48 -5.71 -5.55
CA ASN A 84 -5.95 -6.71 -4.56
C ASN A 84 -5.55 -6.35 -3.12
N MET A 85 -4.93 -5.19 -2.92
CA MET A 85 -4.46 -4.70 -1.63
C MET A 85 -5.40 -3.62 -1.07
N GLU A 86 -5.31 -3.38 0.24
CA GLU A 86 -6.09 -2.32 0.86
C GLU A 86 -5.61 -0.95 0.36
N ALA A 87 -6.57 -0.17 -0.14
CA ALA A 87 -6.31 1.13 -0.76
C ALA A 87 -6.68 2.31 0.14
N SER A 88 -7.47 2.06 1.20
CA SER A 88 -8.05 3.09 2.07
C SER A 88 -7.87 2.73 3.54
N ASP A 89 -7.48 3.71 4.35
CA ASP A 89 -7.57 3.59 5.80
C ASP A 89 -8.95 4.03 6.32
N LEU A 90 -9.19 3.85 7.62
CA LEU A 90 -10.45 4.23 8.29
C LEU A 90 -10.73 5.74 8.29
N SER A 91 -9.79 6.57 7.85
CA SER A 91 -9.96 8.02 7.72
C SER A 91 -10.31 8.45 6.30
N ALA A 92 -10.19 7.54 5.33
CA ALA A 92 -10.55 7.81 3.95
C ALA A 92 -12.05 8.13 3.86
N PRO A 93 -12.44 9.11 3.02
CA PRO A 93 -13.84 9.38 2.78
C PRO A 93 -14.51 8.18 2.09
N ASP A 94 -15.72 7.85 2.52
CA ASP A 94 -16.53 6.79 1.92
C ASP A 94 -16.73 7.06 0.42
N THR A 95 -16.36 6.07 -0.39
CA THR A 95 -16.70 6.03 -1.82
C THR A 95 -18.13 5.50 -2.01
N PRO A 96 -18.80 5.80 -3.13
CA PRO A 96 -20.11 5.19 -3.44
C PRO A 96 -20.07 3.66 -3.36
N GLU A 97 -18.98 3.05 -3.80
CA GLU A 97 -18.74 1.61 -3.74
C GLU A 97 -18.66 1.10 -2.28
N SER A 98 -17.99 1.83 -1.39
CA SER A 98 -17.94 1.49 0.05
C SER A 98 -19.29 1.65 0.74
N LEU A 99 -20.09 2.66 0.36
CA LEU A 99 -21.44 2.86 0.88
C LEU A 99 -22.40 1.77 0.41
N GLU A 100 -22.29 1.34 -0.85
CA GLU A 100 -23.05 0.21 -1.39
C GLU A 100 -22.70 -1.11 -0.69
N ALA A 101 -21.41 -1.36 -0.43
CA ALA A 101 -20.94 -2.53 0.32
C ALA A 101 -21.46 -2.53 1.77
N GLU A 102 -21.58 -1.37 2.40
CA GLU A 102 -22.11 -1.21 3.76
C GLU A 102 -23.64 -1.05 3.82
N ASN A 103 -24.35 -1.17 2.69
CA ASN A 103 -25.80 -0.91 2.57
C ASN A 103 -26.24 0.47 3.12
N LYS A 104 -25.36 1.48 3.03
CA LYS A 104 -25.64 2.86 3.44
C LYS A 104 -26.19 3.67 2.26
N GLU A 105 -26.99 4.69 2.55
CA GLU A 105 -27.56 5.55 1.51
C GLU A 105 -26.46 6.34 0.79
N VAL A 106 -26.31 6.09 -0.51
CA VAL A 106 -25.42 6.88 -1.36
C VAL A 106 -26.00 8.29 -1.52
N PRO A 107 -25.25 9.36 -1.20
CA PRO A 107 -25.74 10.72 -1.36
C PRO A 107 -26.05 10.99 -2.83
N LYS A 108 -27.33 11.29 -3.13
CA LYS A 108 -27.78 11.63 -4.48
C LYS A 108 -27.20 12.99 -4.88
N ASN A 109 -26.21 13.00 -5.78
CA ASN A 109 -25.80 14.23 -6.44
C ASN A 109 -26.90 14.61 -7.45
N ASN A 110 -27.41 15.84 -7.37
CA ASN A 110 -28.18 16.42 -8.44
C ASN A 110 -27.20 16.89 -9.51
N LYS A 111 -27.05 16.12 -10.60
CA LYS A 111 -26.51 16.65 -11.85
C LYS A 111 -27.42 17.80 -12.32
N LYS A 112 -27.07 19.04 -11.93
CA LYS A 112 -27.42 20.23 -12.71
C LYS A 112 -26.12 20.74 -13.32
N GLY A 113 -26.00 20.50 -14.62
CA GLY A 113 -24.85 20.92 -15.39
C GLY A 113 -24.64 22.43 -15.37
N LYS A 114 -23.39 22.80 -15.59
CA LYS A 114 -22.97 23.93 -16.41
C LYS A 114 -21.56 23.64 -16.91
#